data_AF-A0A6N8V1W0-F1
#
_entry.id   AF-A0A6N8V1W0-F1
#
_cell.length_a   1.000
_cell.length_b   1.000
_cell.length_c   1.000
_cell.angle_alpha   90.00
_cell.angle_beta   90.00
_cell.angle_gamma   90.00
#
_symmetry.space_group_name_H-M   'P 1'
#
loop_
_entity.id
_entity.type
_entity.pdbx_description
1 polymer ?
#
loop_
_entity_poly.entity_id
_entity_poly.type
_entity_poly.pdbx_seq_one_letter_code
_entity_poly.pdbx_strand_id
1 'polypeptide(L)'
;MAAVMEGLLDGMRDMVENASFMSEVPLVRDLRTTWEGAIWVERWGSDPLAQIDLTVGGSDDRNREGEEAPDGWIDVLAPGGEYVGTFSLEETSMPGAFGPGGLVAFVETDEFDIPTIVVKRLPAEVR
;
A
#
# COMPACT_ATOMS: atom_id res chain seq x y z
N MET A 1 17.44 -14.49 41.60
CA MET A 1 17.82 -14.10 40.23
C MET A 1 17.15 -14.97 39.16
N ALA A 2 17.07 -16.30 39.33
CA ALA A 2 16.41 -17.19 38.36
C ALA A 2 14.92 -16.86 38.09
N ALA A 3 14.14 -16.55 39.13
CA ALA A 3 12.72 -16.22 39.00
C ALA A 3 12.42 -14.94 38.19
N VAL A 4 13.36 -13.98 38.13
CA VAL A 4 13.20 -12.73 37.36
C VAL A 4 13.38 -13.01 35.86
N MET A 5 14.24 -13.98 35.51
CA MET A 5 14.49 -14.36 34.13
C MET A 5 13.38 -15.28 33.58
N GLU A 6 12.77 -16.12 34.44
CA GLU A 6 11.54 -16.86 34.09
C GLU A 6 10.36 -15.92 33.81
N GLY A 7 10.13 -14.91 34.66
CA GLY A 7 9.05 -13.94 34.40
C GLY A 7 9.26 -13.12 33.11
N LEU A 8 10.51 -12.86 32.73
CA LEU A 8 10.82 -12.20 31.46
C LEU A 8 10.57 -13.11 30.25
N LEU A 9 10.92 -14.38 30.34
CA LEU A 9 10.72 -15.36 29.28
C LEU A 9 9.25 -15.72 29.09
N ASP A 10 8.47 -15.81 30.17
CA ASP A 10 7.00 -15.96 30.10
C ASP A 10 6.36 -14.72 29.47
N GLY A 11 6.80 -13.51 29.84
CA GLY A 11 6.33 -12.28 29.19
C GLY A 11 6.67 -12.22 27.70
N MET A 12 7.87 -12.69 27.30
CA MET A 12 8.25 -12.78 25.88
C MET A 12 7.45 -13.85 25.13
N ARG A 13 7.10 -14.94 25.79
CA ARG A 13 6.27 -16.00 25.21
C ARG A 13 4.83 -15.55 25.03
N ASP A 14 4.24 -14.90 26.03
CA ASP A 14 2.91 -14.30 25.94
C ASP A 14 2.84 -13.24 24.84
N MET A 15 3.91 -12.45 24.65
CA MET A 15 3.99 -11.48 23.54
C MET A 15 4.02 -12.14 22.16
N VAL A 16 4.66 -13.32 22.02
CA VAL A 16 4.70 -14.07 20.76
C VAL A 16 3.41 -14.86 20.52
N GLU A 17 2.82 -15.44 21.56
CA GLU A 17 1.58 -16.21 21.48
C GLU A 17 0.35 -15.31 21.27
N ASN A 18 0.42 -14.04 21.70
CA ASN A 18 -0.59 -13.01 21.40
C ASN A 18 -0.14 -12.04 20.28
N ALA A 19 0.98 -12.32 19.60
CA ALA A 19 1.34 -11.58 18.40
C ALA A 19 0.35 -11.96 17.29
N SER A 20 -0.61 -11.07 17.04
CA SER A 20 -1.43 -11.12 15.84
C SER A 20 -0.54 -10.83 14.63
N PHE A 21 -0.04 -11.88 13.98
CA PHE A 21 0.56 -11.73 12.66
C PHE A 21 -0.55 -11.35 11.69
N MET A 22 -0.38 -10.27 10.92
CA MET A 22 -1.30 -9.89 9.86
C MET A 22 -1.45 -11.08 8.90
N SER A 23 -2.63 -11.72 8.91
CA SER A 23 -2.95 -12.90 8.09
C SER A 23 -2.98 -12.58 6.59
N GLU A 24 -3.02 -11.30 6.24
CA GLU A 24 -2.94 -10.83 4.87
C GLU A 24 -1.51 -10.41 4.58
N VAL A 25 -0.77 -11.32 3.93
CA VAL A 25 0.46 -10.93 3.24
C VAL A 25 0.04 -9.92 2.17
N PRO A 26 0.45 -8.63 2.24
CA PRO A 26 0.11 -7.67 1.20
C PRO A 26 0.70 -8.19 -0.12
N LEU A 27 -0.17 -8.65 -1.01
CA LEU A 27 0.23 -9.17 -2.30
C LEU A 27 0.65 -7.95 -3.14
N VAL A 28 1.96 -7.70 -3.20
CA VAL A 28 2.54 -6.76 -4.16
C VAL A 28 2.19 -7.26 -5.56
N ARG A 29 1.46 -6.44 -6.30
CA ARG A 29 0.95 -6.73 -7.64
C ARG A 29 1.89 -6.23 -8.72
N ASP A 30 2.41 -5.02 -8.56
CA ASP A 30 3.40 -4.43 -9.46
C ASP A 30 4.39 -3.56 -8.67
N LEU A 31 5.58 -3.38 -9.22
CA LEU A 31 6.64 -2.56 -8.65
C LEU A 31 7.37 -1.84 -9.76
N ARG A 32 7.51 -0.51 -9.63
CA ARG A 32 8.20 0.33 -10.60
C ARG A 32 9.11 1.34 -9.93
N THR A 33 10.05 1.87 -10.70
CA THR A 33 11.01 2.88 -10.23
C THR A 33 11.07 4.03 -11.21
N THR A 34 11.08 5.26 -10.69
CA THR A 34 11.26 6.49 -11.48
C THR A 34 12.72 6.63 -11.92
N TRP A 35 13.00 7.56 -12.84
CA TRP A 35 14.38 7.84 -13.25
C TRP A 35 15.21 8.48 -12.13
N GLU A 36 14.52 9.17 -11.22
CA GLU A 36 15.06 9.84 -10.06
C GLU A 36 15.17 8.92 -8.83
N GLY A 37 14.63 7.70 -8.91
CA GLY A 37 14.81 6.62 -7.93
C GLY A 37 13.64 6.42 -6.96
N ALA A 38 12.54 7.15 -7.09
CA ALA A 38 11.34 6.89 -6.30
C ALA A 38 10.73 5.53 -6.70
N ILE A 39 10.18 4.81 -5.73
CA ILE A 39 9.63 3.46 -5.90
C ILE A 39 8.12 3.53 -5.76
N TRP A 40 7.40 2.97 -6.75
CA TRP A 40 5.94 2.91 -6.77
C TRP A 40 5.53 1.45 -6.64
N VAL A 41 4.77 1.13 -5.59
CA VAL A 41 4.36 -0.23 -5.21
C VAL A 41 2.85 -0.36 -5.37
N GLU A 42 2.38 -1.14 -6.34
CA GLU A 42 0.97 -1.51 -6.42
C GLU A 42 0.73 -2.75 -5.56
N ARG A 43 -0.29 -2.74 -4.71
CA ARG A 43 -0.69 -3.90 -3.90
C ARG A 43 -2.19 -4.10 -3.91
N TRP A 44 -2.59 -5.36 -3.77
CA TRP A 44 -3.99 -5.74 -3.62
C TRP A 44 -4.55 -5.29 -2.27
N GLY A 45 -5.81 -4.88 -2.26
CA GLY A 45 -6.65 -4.88 -1.07
C GLY A 45 -6.32 -3.86 0.02
N SER A 46 -7.32 -3.71 0.89
CA SER A 46 -7.52 -2.88 2.10
C SER A 46 -6.59 -1.69 2.35
N ASP A 47 -7.22 -0.53 2.58
CA ASP A 47 -6.56 0.70 3.04
C ASP A 47 -5.65 0.40 4.24
N PRO A 48 -4.35 0.70 4.19
CA PRO A 48 -3.41 0.46 5.30
C PRO A 48 -3.78 1.29 6.53
N LEU A 49 -4.51 2.40 6.36
CA LEU A 49 -5.03 3.22 7.45
C LEU A 49 -6.30 2.63 8.07
N ALA A 50 -7.07 1.81 7.34
CA ALA A 50 -8.23 1.12 7.90
C ALA A 50 -7.85 0.07 8.95
N GLN A 51 -6.60 -0.43 8.93
CA GLN A 51 -6.09 -1.37 9.94
C GLN A 51 -5.66 -0.69 11.25
N ILE A 52 -5.57 0.65 11.28
CA ILE A 52 -5.20 1.41 12.49
C ILE A 52 -6.43 1.71 13.36
N ASP A 53 -7.66 1.42 12.90
CA ASP A 53 -8.90 1.51 13.70
C ASP A 53 -9.08 0.33 14.68
N LEU A 54 -7.97 -0.12 15.29
CA LEU A 54 -7.97 -1.07 16.39
C LEU A 54 -8.02 -0.32 17.72
N THR A 55 -9.10 0.44 17.96
CA THR A 55 -9.69 0.70 19.30
C THR A 55 -10.79 1.77 19.23
N VAL A 56 -12.06 1.37 19.21
CA VAL A 56 -13.07 1.58 20.28
C VAL A 56 -14.43 1.05 19.79
N GLY A 57 -14.84 -0.11 20.33
CA GLY A 57 -16.23 -0.50 20.59
C GLY A 57 -17.27 -0.36 19.47
N GLY A 58 -17.60 -1.47 18.81
CA GLY A 58 -18.78 -1.56 17.95
C GLY A 58 -19.10 -2.99 17.57
N SER A 59 -19.62 -3.77 18.52
CA SER A 59 -20.14 -5.10 18.30
C SER A 59 -21.41 -5.05 17.44
N ASP A 60 -21.30 -4.97 16.10
CA ASP A 60 -22.38 -5.39 15.19
C ASP A 60 -21.95 -5.65 13.74
N ASP A 61 -20.81 -6.31 13.52
CA ASP A 61 -20.22 -6.46 12.18
C ASP A 61 -20.52 -7.83 11.51
N ARG A 62 -21.75 -8.34 11.69
CA ARG A 62 -22.18 -9.64 11.11
C ARG A 62 -22.91 -9.54 9.77
N ASN A 63 -22.81 -8.41 9.06
CA ASN A 63 -23.46 -8.22 7.75
C ASN A 63 -22.80 -7.10 6.92
N ARG A 64 -21.51 -7.25 6.58
CA ARG A 64 -20.90 -6.49 5.48
C ARG A 64 -20.55 -7.41 4.31
N GLU A 65 -21.49 -8.29 3.95
CA GLU A 65 -21.43 -9.00 2.67
C GLU A 65 -21.85 -8.01 1.57
N GLY A 66 -20.89 -7.44 0.84
CA GLY A 66 -21.18 -6.71 -0.39
C GLY A 66 -20.39 -5.43 -0.67
N GLU A 67 -19.48 -4.98 0.20
CA GLU A 67 -18.51 -3.95 -0.17
C GLU A 67 -17.34 -4.65 -0.88
N GLU A 68 -17.26 -4.51 -2.21
CA GLU A 68 -16.12 -4.98 -2.99
C GLU A 68 -14.86 -4.37 -2.36
N ALA A 69 -13.90 -5.22 -1.98
CA ALA A 69 -12.63 -4.73 -1.46
C ALA A 69 -12.02 -3.79 -2.51
N PRO A 70 -11.46 -2.63 -2.10
CA PRO A 70 -10.88 -1.69 -3.04
C PRO A 70 -9.87 -2.40 -3.94
N ASP A 71 -9.91 -2.09 -5.24
CA ASP A 71 -9.11 -2.74 -6.30
C ASP A 71 -7.60 -2.80 -5.97
N GLY A 72 -7.15 -1.86 -5.13
CA GLY A 72 -5.83 -1.85 -4.52
C GLY A 72 -5.32 -0.44 -4.31
N TRP A 73 -4.05 -0.35 -3.95
CA TRP A 73 -3.38 0.92 -3.61
C TRP A 73 -2.00 0.98 -4.25
N ILE A 74 -1.54 2.20 -4.51
CA ILE A 74 -0.17 2.52 -4.93
C ILE A 74 0.53 3.26 -3.81
N ASP A 75 1.51 2.63 -3.19
CA ASP A 75 2.38 3.28 -2.21
C ASP A 75 3.61 3.87 -2.92
N VAL A 76 3.98 5.10 -2.56
CA VAL A 76 5.15 5.79 -3.14
C VAL A 76 6.20 5.97 -2.07
N LEU A 77 7.42 5.54 -2.38
CA LEU A 77 8.61 5.73 -1.56
C LEU A 77 9.61 6.62 -2.29
N ALA A 78 10.24 7.53 -1.55
CA ALA A 78 11.35 8.32 -2.02
C ALA A 78 12.59 7.43 -2.30
N PRO A 79 13.62 7.94 -3.00
CA PRO A 79 14.82 7.16 -3.30
C PRO A 79 15.57 6.61 -2.07
N GLY A 80 15.44 7.27 -0.91
CA GLY A 80 16.01 6.79 0.35
C GLY A 80 15.18 5.71 1.05
N GLY A 81 14.01 5.37 0.50
CA GLY A 81 13.04 4.43 1.07
C GLY A 81 12.04 5.08 2.02
N GLU A 82 12.05 6.41 2.15
CA GLU A 82 11.06 7.14 2.95
C GLU A 82 9.69 7.05 2.30
N TYR A 83 8.66 6.72 3.08
CA TYR A 83 7.29 6.70 2.58
C TYR A 83 6.78 8.13 2.33
N VAL A 84 6.29 8.37 1.11
CA VAL A 84 5.80 9.68 0.65
C VAL A 84 4.28 9.76 0.76
N GLY A 85 3.58 8.69 0.40
CA GLY A 85 2.12 8.65 0.43
C GLY A 85 1.55 7.43 -0.29
N THR A 86 0.23 7.35 -0.28
CA THR A 86 -0.54 6.27 -0.92
C THR A 86 -1.63 6.88 -1.79
N PHE A 87 -1.83 6.29 -2.97
CA PHE A 87 -2.90 6.60 -3.92
C PHE A 87 -3.84 5.40 -4.07
N SER A 88 -5.15 5.63 -4.19
CA SER A 88 -6.11 4.58 -4.52
C SER A 88 -6.02 4.21 -6.00
N LEU A 89 -6.16 2.92 -6.33
CA LEU A 89 -6.30 2.48 -7.73
C LEU A 89 -7.60 2.94 -8.39
N GLU A 90 -8.60 3.38 -7.62
CA GLU A 90 -9.83 4.00 -8.13
C GLU A 90 -9.57 5.38 -8.74
N GLU A 91 -8.60 6.11 -8.19
CA GLU A 91 -8.29 7.49 -8.60
C GLU A 91 -7.02 7.59 -9.45
N THR A 92 -6.07 6.67 -9.24
CA THR A 92 -4.74 6.71 -9.86
C THR A 92 -4.35 5.34 -10.37
N SER A 93 -4.09 5.22 -11.67
CA SER A 93 -3.53 4.01 -12.27
C SER A 93 -2.00 3.97 -12.19
N MET A 94 -1.44 2.77 -12.15
CA MET A 94 0.02 2.57 -12.21
C MET A 94 0.56 3.05 -13.57
N PRO A 95 1.57 3.95 -13.60
CA PRO A 95 2.16 4.41 -14.85
C PRO A 95 2.80 3.27 -15.67
N GLY A 96 2.56 3.30 -16.98
CA GLY A 96 3.15 2.36 -17.94
C GLY A 96 4.65 2.55 -18.14
N ALA A 97 5.18 3.75 -17.90
CA ALA A 97 6.63 4.02 -17.89
C ALA A 97 6.96 5.34 -17.16
N PHE A 98 8.22 5.45 -16.71
CA PHE A 98 8.81 6.67 -16.15
C PHE A 98 9.97 7.14 -17.03
N GLY A 99 10.11 8.46 -17.16
CA GLY A 99 11.16 9.11 -17.94
C GLY A 99 11.77 10.31 -17.20
N PRO A 100 12.88 10.85 -17.73
CA PRO A 100 13.68 11.86 -17.03
C PRO A 100 12.89 13.16 -16.78
N GLY A 101 13.19 13.80 -15.65
CA GLY A 101 12.55 15.05 -15.23
C GLY A 101 11.14 14.84 -14.70
N GLY A 102 10.81 13.63 -14.22
CA GLY A 102 9.48 13.28 -13.75
C GLY A 102 8.44 13.11 -14.86
N LEU A 103 8.84 12.71 -16.06
CA LEU A 103 7.89 12.33 -17.10
C LEU A 103 7.27 10.97 -16.76
N VAL A 104 5.98 10.84 -16.96
CA VAL A 104 5.22 9.60 -16.75
C VAL A 104 4.33 9.33 -17.94
N ALA A 105 4.30 8.08 -18.40
CA ALA A 105 3.46 7.66 -19.51
C ALA A 105 2.36 6.71 -18.99
N PHE A 106 1.13 6.97 -19.42
CA PHE A 106 -0.04 6.15 -19.16
C PHE A 106 -0.57 5.61 -20.48
N VAL A 107 -1.19 4.43 -20.44
CA VAL A 107 -2.04 3.95 -21.52
C VAL A 107 -3.48 4.25 -21.10
N GLU A 108 -4.13 5.17 -21.79
CA GLU A 108 -5.53 5.53 -21.57
C GLU A 108 -6.36 5.05 -22.76
N THR A 109 -7.60 4.65 -22.50
CA THR A 109 -8.54 4.24 -23.54
C THR A 109 -9.46 5.42 -23.86
N ASP A 110 -9.60 5.76 -25.15
CA ASP A 110 -10.47 6.84 -25.59
C ASP A 110 -11.94 6.40 -25.77
N GLU A 111 -12.79 7.31 -26.25
CA GLU A 111 -14.22 7.04 -26.48
C GLU A 111 -14.51 5.96 -27.54
N PHE A 112 -13.51 5.54 -28.31
CA PHE A 112 -13.59 4.52 -29.35
C PHE A 112 -12.86 3.23 -28.97
N ASP A 113 -12.54 3.05 -27.68
CA ASP A 113 -11.77 1.92 -27.16
C ASP A 113 -10.35 1.81 -27.73
N ILE A 114 -9.77 2.93 -28.20
CA ILE A 114 -8.42 2.95 -28.77
C ILE A 114 -7.40 3.25 -27.67
N PRO A 115 -6.40 2.37 -27.43
CA PRO A 115 -5.34 2.65 -26.46
C PRO A 115 -4.42 3.76 -26.97
N THR A 116 -4.34 4.84 -26.21
CA THR A 116 -3.51 6.01 -26.49
C THR A 116 -2.48 6.19 -25.39
N ILE A 117 -1.25 6.55 -25.78
CA ILE A 117 -0.20 6.89 -24.83
C ILE A 117 -0.33 8.37 -24.46
N VAL A 118 -0.60 8.65 -23.18
CA VAL A 118 -0.65 9.99 -22.63
C VAL A 118 0.56 10.21 -21.73
N VAL A 119 1.35 11.24 -22.04
CA VAL A 119 2.54 11.61 -21.24
C VAL A 119 2.20 12.82 -20.38
N LYS A 120 2.36 12.66 -19.07
CA LYS A 120 2.17 13.71 -18.06
C LYS A 120 3.49 13.96 -17.34
N ARG A 121 3.52 14.98 -16.49
CA ARG A 121 4.66 15.26 -15.60
C ARG A 121 4.21 15.18 -14.16
N LEU A 122 4.94 14.42 -13.36
CA LEU A 122 4.70 14.32 -11.92
C LEU A 122 4.93 15.67 -11.21
N PRO A 123 4.19 15.97 -10.14
CA PRO A 123 4.54 17.02 -9.19
C PRO A 123 5.93 16.82 -8.58
N ALA A 124 6.60 17.89 -8.17
CA ALA A 124 7.98 17.80 -7.67
C ALA A 124 8.11 16.93 -6.40
N GLU A 125 7.03 16.81 -5.64
CA GLU A 125 6.93 16.11 -4.37
C GLU A 125 6.97 14.58 -4.51
N VAL A 126 6.65 14.06 -5.70
CA VAL A 126 6.55 12.61 -6.00
C VAL A 126 7.45 12.17 -7.15
N ARG A 127 8.37 13.05 -7.62
CA ARG A 127 9.45 12.70 -8.55
C ARG A 127 10.60 12.02 -7.80
#